data_AF-A0A1A8CG28-F1
#
_entry.id   AF-A0A1A8CG28-F1
#
_cell.length_a   1.000
_cell.length_b   1.000
_cell.length_c   1.000
_cell.angle_alpha   90.00
_cell.angle_beta   90.00
_cell.angle_gamma   90.00
#
_symmetry.space_group_name_H-M   'P 1'
#
loop_
_entity.id
_entity.type
_entity.pdbx_description
1 polymer ?
#
loop_
_entity_poly.entity_id
_entity_poly.type
_entity_poly.pdbx_seq_one_letter_code
_entity_poly.pdbx_strand_id
1 'polypeptide(L)'
;VRDGLLEINSFLSRHKKEVVFLDFNHYYAMEEDHHMYLLSMLQDVFGSKLCNNCMVENVTLEYLWEKKYQVIVFYHHPLAEDIPVMWPGSKIPAPWANTTEPNKLIQFLETTLKERAKKGSFHVTQAILTPRVNTVALGFFWGLRNYLVE
;
A
#
# COMPACT_ATOMS: atom_id res chain seq x y z
N VAL A 1 -4.56 0.48 14.88
CA VAL A 1 -4.41 -0.42 13.71
C VAL A 1 -5.50 -1.49 13.69
N ARG A 2 -5.62 -2.32 14.74
CA ARG A 2 -6.58 -3.45 14.78
C ARG A 2 -8.00 -3.09 14.36
N ASP A 3 -8.56 -2.01 14.90
CA ASP A 3 -9.95 -1.62 14.62
C ASP A 3 -10.19 -1.32 13.13
N GLY A 4 -9.24 -0.65 12.48
CA GLY A 4 -9.30 -0.42 11.03
C GLY A 4 -9.23 -1.71 10.23
N LEU A 5 -8.41 -2.69 10.66
CA LEU A 5 -8.38 -4.02 10.01
C LEU A 5 -9.70 -4.77 10.18
N LEU A 6 -10.31 -4.68 11.36
CA LEU A 6 -11.63 -5.27 11.64
C LEU A 6 -12.74 -4.62 10.80
N GLU A 7 -12.68 -3.30 10.62
CA GLU A 7 -13.61 -2.56 9.77
C GLU A 7 -13.49 -2.99 8.30
N ILE A 8 -12.26 -3.08 7.78
CA ILE A 8 -11.99 -3.60 6.43
C ILE A 8 -12.51 -5.04 6.31
N ASN A 9 -12.25 -5.90 7.29
CA ASN A 9 -12.73 -7.28 7.28
C ASN A 9 -14.27 -7.36 7.30
N SER A 10 -14.94 -6.47 8.03
CA SER A 10 -16.40 -6.34 8.04
C SER A 10 -16.94 -5.91 6.68
N PHE A 11 -16.29 -4.94 6.04
CA PHE A 11 -16.60 -4.51 4.67
C PHE A 11 -16.45 -5.68 3.69
N LEU A 12 -15.30 -6.36 3.66
CA LEU A 12 -15.04 -7.49 2.78
C LEU A 12 -16.01 -8.65 3.01
N SER A 13 -16.46 -8.84 4.25
CA SER A 13 -17.47 -9.85 4.58
C SER A 13 -18.84 -9.55 3.99
N ARG A 14 -19.19 -8.27 3.79
CA ARG A 14 -20.42 -7.83 3.11
C ARG A 14 -20.27 -7.77 1.59
N HIS A 15 -19.06 -7.53 1.09
CA HIS A 15 -18.77 -7.35 -0.33
C HIS A 15 -17.79 -8.42 -0.85
N LYS A 16 -18.31 -9.61 -1.17
CA LYS A 16 -17.52 -10.82 -1.45
C LYS A 16 -16.58 -10.75 -2.67
N LYS A 17 -16.79 -9.80 -3.58
CA LYS A 17 -15.97 -9.62 -4.78
C LYS A 17 -14.96 -8.48 -4.66
N GLU A 18 -14.99 -7.74 -3.56
CA GLU A 18 -14.00 -6.69 -3.32
C GLU A 18 -12.68 -7.31 -2.87
N VAL A 19 -11.60 -6.70 -3.36
CA VAL A 19 -10.22 -7.07 -3.04
C VAL A 19 -9.49 -5.82 -2.56
N VAL A 20 -8.77 -5.94 -1.44
CA VAL A 20 -8.02 -4.84 -0.83
C VAL A 20 -6.53 -5.18 -0.82
N PHE A 21 -5.73 -4.21 -1.21
CA PHE A 21 -4.27 -4.26 -1.12
C PHE A 21 -3.87 -3.45 0.11
N LEU A 22 -3.16 -4.07 1.05
CA LEU A 22 -2.66 -3.42 2.25
C LEU A 22 -1.13 -3.33 2.17
N ASP A 23 -0.61 -2.13 1.97
CA ASP A 23 0.83 -1.87 1.91
C ASP A 23 1.32 -1.31 3.26
N PHE A 24 1.93 -2.17 4.07
CA PHE A 24 2.56 -1.76 5.32
C PHE A 24 4.03 -1.40 5.07
N ASN A 25 4.27 -0.09 4.94
CA ASN A 25 5.57 0.49 4.65
C ASN A 25 5.92 1.57 5.68
N HIS A 26 7.21 1.94 5.76
CA HIS A 26 7.74 2.99 6.64
C HIS A 26 7.38 2.78 8.12
N TYR A 27 7.89 1.69 8.70
CA TYR A 27 7.74 1.42 10.13
C TYR A 27 8.60 2.37 10.98
N TYR A 28 7.99 3.03 11.94
CA TYR A 28 8.68 3.93 12.88
C TYR A 28 8.59 3.36 14.30
N ALA A 29 9.74 3.33 14.99
CA ALA A 29 9.84 2.86 16.38
C ALA A 29 9.21 1.47 16.60
N MET A 30 9.33 0.58 15.62
CA MET A 30 8.96 -0.83 15.75
C MET A 30 10.21 -1.66 16.00
N GLU A 31 10.05 -2.65 16.87
CA GLU A 31 11.04 -3.68 17.19
C GLU A 31 10.49 -5.02 16.68
N GLU A 32 11.31 -6.06 16.72
CA GLU A 32 10.94 -7.40 16.23
C GLU A 32 9.62 -7.92 16.86
N ASP A 33 9.43 -7.76 18.17
CA ASP A 33 8.19 -8.14 18.86
C ASP A 33 6.96 -7.38 18.33
N HIS A 34 7.13 -6.08 18.00
CA HIS A 34 6.06 -5.28 17.42
C HIS A 34 5.69 -5.78 16.01
N HIS A 35 6.67 -6.21 15.22
CA HIS A 35 6.45 -6.80 13.91
C HIS A 35 5.72 -8.14 14.01
N MET A 36 6.19 -9.04 14.90
CA MET A 36 5.54 -10.33 15.13
C MET A 36 4.09 -10.16 15.57
N TYR A 37 3.82 -9.21 16.48
CA TYR A 37 2.45 -8.91 16.90
C TYR A 37 1.56 -8.43 15.75
N LEU A 38 2.05 -7.53 14.88
CA LEU A 38 1.29 -7.06 13.74
C LEU A 38 1.05 -8.17 12.71
N LEU A 39 2.05 -9.01 12.43
CA LEU A 39 1.94 -10.15 11.53
C LEU A 39 0.93 -11.19 12.03
N SER A 40 0.91 -11.47 13.34
CA SER A 40 -0.12 -12.31 13.96
C SER A 40 -1.50 -11.67 13.80
N MET A 41 -1.64 -10.38 14.13
CA MET A 41 -2.90 -9.66 14.04
C MET A 41 -3.50 -9.69 12.63
N LEU A 42 -2.68 -9.53 11.59
CA LEU A 42 -3.12 -9.58 10.19
C LEU A 42 -3.68 -10.95 9.83
N GLN A 43 -2.99 -12.02 10.24
CA GLN A 43 -3.43 -13.39 10.05
C GLN A 43 -4.72 -13.69 10.80
N ASP A 44 -4.81 -13.25 12.06
CA ASP A 44 -5.99 -13.45 12.91
C ASP A 44 -7.23 -12.73 12.36
N VAL A 45 -7.07 -11.50 11.87
CA VAL A 45 -8.20 -10.68 11.41
C VAL A 45 -8.73 -11.15 10.06
N PHE A 46 -7.85 -11.43 9.09
CA PHE A 46 -8.26 -11.74 7.72
C PHE A 46 -8.36 -13.24 7.44
N GLY A 47 -7.58 -14.06 8.14
CA GLY A 47 -7.61 -15.52 8.03
C GLY A 47 -7.55 -15.98 6.57
N SER A 48 -8.51 -16.82 6.17
CA SER A 48 -8.59 -17.38 4.82
C SER A 48 -8.83 -16.36 3.70
N LYS A 49 -9.10 -15.08 4.02
CA LYS A 49 -9.20 -14.01 3.02
C LYS A 49 -7.82 -13.57 2.50
N LEU A 50 -6.74 -13.92 3.19
CA LEU A 50 -5.38 -13.56 2.77
C LEU A 50 -4.95 -14.38 1.55
N CYS A 51 -4.43 -13.69 0.55
CA CYS A 51 -3.86 -14.31 -0.64
C CYS A 51 -2.41 -14.73 -0.38
N ASN A 52 -2.10 -16.00 -0.64
CA ASN A 52 -0.72 -16.49 -0.64
C ASN A 52 0.13 -15.74 -1.68
N ASN A 53 1.39 -15.49 -1.32
CA ASN A 53 2.43 -15.00 -2.19
C ASN A 53 2.60 -15.96 -3.37
N CYS A 54 2.38 -15.45 -4.57
CA CYS A 54 2.55 -16.19 -5.81
C CYS A 54 3.08 -15.25 -6.91
N MET A 55 3.23 -15.77 -8.13
CA MET A 55 3.59 -14.92 -9.27
C MET A 55 2.50 -13.86 -9.48
N VAL A 56 2.90 -12.59 -9.56
CA VAL A 56 1.99 -11.43 -9.70
C VAL A 56 1.09 -11.60 -10.93
N GLU A 57 1.62 -12.20 -11.99
CA GLU A 57 0.94 -12.49 -13.25
C GLU A 57 -0.24 -13.44 -13.09
N ASN A 58 -0.23 -14.28 -12.04
CA ASN A 58 -1.31 -15.21 -11.74
C ASN A 58 -2.43 -14.54 -10.95
N VAL A 59 -2.22 -13.33 -10.42
CA VAL A 59 -3.20 -12.62 -9.60
C VAL A 59 -4.21 -11.91 -10.49
N THR A 60 -5.19 -12.66 -10.96
CA THR A 60 -6.39 -12.12 -11.62
C THR A 60 -7.53 -11.99 -10.61
N LEU A 61 -8.51 -11.12 -10.91
CA LEU A 61 -9.73 -11.03 -10.08
C LEU A 61 -10.47 -12.37 -10.03
N GLU A 62 -10.53 -13.09 -11.15
CA GLU A 62 -11.12 -14.43 -11.23
C GLU A 62 -10.43 -15.40 -10.27
N TYR A 63 -9.10 -15.48 -10.33
CA TYR A 63 -8.30 -16.30 -9.41
C TYR A 63 -8.61 -15.98 -7.94
N LEU A 64 -8.63 -14.69 -7.59
CA LEU A 64 -8.88 -14.26 -6.21
C LEU A 64 -10.30 -14.65 -5.76
N TRP A 65 -11.31 -14.45 -6.62
CA TRP A 65 -12.70 -14.77 -6.29
C TRP A 65 -12.94 -16.28 -6.16
N GLU A 66 -12.39 -17.10 -7.06
CA GLU A 66 -12.49 -18.55 -7.00
C GLU A 66 -11.88 -19.11 -5.71
N LYS A 67 -10.75 -18.55 -5.28
CA LYS A 67 -10.07 -18.91 -4.03
C LYS A 67 -10.66 -18.24 -2.79
N LYS A 68 -11.61 -17.32 -2.96
CA LYS A 68 -12.19 -16.47 -1.90
C LYS A 68 -11.14 -15.62 -1.17
N TYR A 69 -10.05 -15.29 -1.86
CA TYR A 69 -9.08 -14.32 -1.40
C TYR A 69 -9.61 -12.91 -1.63
N GLN A 70 -9.44 -12.06 -0.63
CA GLN A 70 -9.91 -10.68 -0.64
C GLN A 70 -8.84 -9.69 -0.15
N VAL A 71 -7.73 -10.15 0.41
CA VAL A 71 -6.69 -9.29 0.97
C VAL A 71 -5.32 -9.73 0.48
N ILE A 72 -4.56 -8.79 -0.09
CA ILE A 72 -3.14 -8.96 -0.39
C ILE A 72 -2.38 -8.01 0.53
N VAL A 73 -1.54 -8.57 1.41
CA VAL A 73 -0.73 -7.78 2.34
C VAL A 73 0.69 -7.72 1.84
N PHE A 74 1.21 -6.52 1.64
CA PHE A 74 2.61 -6.26 1.37
C PHE A 74 3.27 -5.78 2.65
N TYR A 75 4.37 -6.43 3.02
CA TYR A 75 5.06 -6.18 4.28
C TYR A 75 6.54 -5.94 4.03
N HIS A 76 7.03 -4.74 4.36
CA HIS A 76 8.41 -4.31 4.11
C HIS A 76 9.36 -4.65 5.27
N HIS A 77 9.44 -5.93 5.67
CA HIS A 77 10.36 -6.40 6.73
C HIS A 77 10.74 -7.89 6.55
N PRO A 78 12.01 -8.31 6.79
CA PRO A 78 12.46 -9.69 6.59
C PRO A 78 11.67 -10.77 7.34
N LEU A 79 11.14 -10.46 8.53
CA LEU A 79 10.31 -11.39 9.32
C LEU A 79 9.06 -11.89 8.59
N ALA A 80 8.63 -11.21 7.54
CA ALA A 80 7.49 -11.61 6.74
C ALA A 80 7.85 -12.54 5.57
N GLU A 81 9.14 -12.69 5.23
CA GLU A 81 9.58 -13.47 4.06
C GLU A 81 9.19 -14.94 4.14
N ASP A 82 9.23 -15.52 5.35
CA ASP A 82 8.86 -16.91 5.60
C ASP A 82 7.35 -17.14 5.83
N ILE A 83 6.53 -16.07 5.79
CA ILE A 83 5.09 -16.16 6.00
C ILE A 83 4.39 -16.20 4.63
N PRO A 84 3.78 -17.34 4.21
CA PRO A 84 3.29 -17.51 2.85
C PRO A 84 2.23 -16.51 2.41
N VAL A 85 1.47 -15.93 3.36
CA VAL A 85 0.40 -14.96 3.11
C VAL A 85 0.88 -13.50 3.13
N MET A 86 2.18 -13.27 3.34
CA MET A 86 2.78 -11.95 3.33
C MET A 86 3.61 -11.77 2.08
N TRP A 87 3.26 -10.76 1.30
CA TRP A 87 3.99 -10.42 0.08
C TRP A 87 5.16 -9.52 0.43
N PRO A 88 6.35 -9.73 -0.14
CA PRO A 88 7.45 -8.84 0.10
C PRO A 88 7.15 -7.47 -0.51
N GLY A 89 7.54 -6.40 0.19
CA GLY A 89 7.34 -5.02 -0.26
C GLY A 89 7.89 -4.72 -1.66
N SER A 90 8.92 -5.46 -2.09
CA SER A 90 9.47 -5.38 -3.45
C SER A 90 8.48 -5.74 -4.56
N LYS A 91 7.34 -6.39 -4.23
CA LYS A 91 6.25 -6.69 -5.17
C LYS A 91 5.33 -5.52 -5.43
N ILE A 92 5.38 -4.45 -4.64
CA ILE A 92 4.56 -3.25 -4.81
C ILE A 92 5.42 -1.98 -4.70
N PRO A 93 6.43 -1.79 -5.57
CA PRO A 93 7.22 -0.58 -5.53
C PRO A 93 6.31 0.65 -5.72
N ALA A 94 6.38 1.57 -4.76
CA ALA A 94 5.57 2.79 -4.72
C ALA A 94 6.48 4.03 -4.80
N PRO A 95 7.08 4.31 -5.97
CA PRO A 95 7.94 5.47 -6.13
C PRO A 95 7.10 6.76 -6.10
N TRP A 96 7.63 7.77 -5.43
CA TRP A 96 6.96 9.05 -5.22
C TRP A 96 7.80 10.20 -5.76
N ALA A 97 7.16 11.12 -6.50
CA ALA A 97 7.82 12.22 -7.19
C ALA A 97 8.49 13.27 -6.27
N ASN A 98 8.05 13.36 -5.02
CA ASN A 98 8.55 14.32 -4.02
C ASN A 98 8.72 15.75 -4.56
N THR A 99 7.64 16.28 -5.14
CA THR A 99 7.62 17.60 -5.76
C THR A 99 6.36 18.36 -5.40
N THR A 100 6.47 19.69 -5.33
CA THR A 100 5.35 20.62 -5.27
C THR A 100 4.87 21.06 -6.65
N GLU A 101 5.62 20.76 -7.71
CA GLU A 101 5.37 21.25 -9.06
C GLU A 101 4.55 20.23 -9.88
N PRO A 102 3.33 20.57 -10.34
CA PRO A 102 2.47 19.66 -11.10
C PRO A 102 3.11 19.13 -12.38
N ASN A 103 3.84 19.95 -13.13
CA ASN A 103 4.50 19.53 -14.37
C ASN A 103 5.57 18.45 -14.12
N LYS A 104 6.34 18.59 -13.04
CA LYS A 104 7.32 17.57 -12.63
C LYS A 104 6.64 16.28 -12.18
N LEU A 105 5.49 16.39 -11.50
CA LEU A 105 4.69 15.23 -11.15
C LEU A 105 4.20 14.52 -12.41
N ILE A 106 3.60 15.22 -13.37
CA ILE A 106 3.11 14.61 -14.62
C ILE A 106 4.25 13.92 -15.37
N GLN A 107 5.41 14.59 -15.52
CA GLN A 107 6.58 13.99 -16.16
C GLN A 107 7.05 12.72 -15.45
N PHE A 108 7.05 12.73 -14.11
CA PHE A 108 7.36 11.56 -13.30
C PHE A 108 6.36 10.41 -13.52
N LEU A 109 5.05 10.70 -13.51
CA LEU A 109 4.01 9.68 -13.73
C LEU A 109 4.10 9.07 -15.13
N GLU A 110 4.34 9.87 -16.16
CA GLU A 110 4.54 9.36 -17.53
C GLU A 110 5.79 8.48 -17.64
N THR A 111 6.88 8.87 -17.00
CA THR A 111 8.15 8.13 -17.04
C THR A 111 8.00 6.78 -16.34
N THR A 112 7.50 6.78 -15.10
CA THR A 112 7.27 5.56 -14.33
C THR A 112 6.28 4.61 -15.03
N LEU A 113 5.24 5.14 -15.69
CA LEU A 113 4.32 4.33 -16.48
C LEU A 113 5.00 3.70 -17.71
N LYS A 114 5.84 4.44 -18.42
CA LYS A 114 6.60 3.94 -19.60
C LYS A 114 7.61 2.88 -19.20
N GLU A 115 8.29 3.06 -18.08
CA GLU A 115 9.38 2.20 -17.58
C GLU A 115 8.88 1.07 -16.67
N ARG A 116 7.57 0.95 -16.46
CA ARG A 116 7.01 -0.04 -15.53
C ARG A 116 7.49 -1.45 -15.87
N ALA A 117 7.79 -2.21 -14.81
CA ALA A 117 8.03 -3.64 -14.94
C ALA A 117 6.79 -4.32 -15.54
N LYS A 118 6.99 -5.09 -16.60
CA LYS A 118 5.89 -5.84 -17.24
C LYS A 118 5.48 -7.09 -16.44
N LYS A 119 6.36 -7.52 -15.54
CA LYS A 119 6.30 -8.78 -14.81
C LYS A 119 6.96 -8.61 -13.44
N GLY A 120 6.58 -9.46 -12.50
CA GLY A 120 7.23 -9.63 -11.21
C GLY A 120 6.77 -8.70 -10.09
N SER A 121 6.13 -7.56 -10.41
CA SER A 121 5.61 -6.60 -9.42
C SER A 121 4.32 -5.92 -9.91
N PHE A 122 3.51 -5.45 -8.96
CA PHE A 122 2.45 -4.49 -9.23
C PHE A 122 3.05 -3.12 -9.58
N HIS A 123 2.34 -2.35 -10.39
CA HIS A 123 2.72 -0.98 -10.71
C HIS A 123 1.85 -0.02 -9.91
N VAL A 124 2.49 0.89 -9.16
CA VAL A 124 1.82 1.94 -8.39
C VAL A 124 2.11 3.30 -9.02
N THR A 125 1.05 4.08 -9.20
CA THR A 125 1.12 5.45 -9.70
C THR A 125 0.64 6.40 -8.60
N GLN A 126 1.55 7.20 -8.02
CA GLN A 126 1.23 8.12 -6.93
C GLN A 126 1.16 9.57 -7.42
N ALA A 127 -0.07 10.05 -7.66
CA ALA A 127 -0.32 11.43 -8.05
C ALA A 127 -0.45 12.36 -6.83
N ILE A 128 0.60 12.43 -6.00
CA ILE A 128 0.61 13.22 -4.76
C ILE A 128 1.65 14.36 -4.89
N LEU A 129 1.19 15.60 -4.73
CA LEU A 129 2.06 16.76 -4.53
C LEU A 129 2.42 16.87 -3.06
N THR A 130 3.69 17.10 -2.76
CA THR A 130 4.15 17.17 -1.37
C THR A 130 4.72 18.53 -1.05
N PRO A 131 4.14 19.25 -0.07
CA PRO A 131 4.64 20.54 0.37
C PRO A 131 6.02 20.39 1.01
N ARG A 132 6.92 21.36 0.78
CA ARG A 132 8.21 21.43 1.47
C ARG A 132 8.02 21.90 2.93
N VAL A 133 8.95 21.56 3.82
CA VAL A 133 8.91 21.92 5.25
C VAL A 133 8.77 23.44 5.48
N ASN A 134 9.37 24.26 4.63
CA ASN A 134 9.21 25.73 4.68
C ASN A 134 7.78 26.20 4.30
N THR A 135 7.04 25.42 3.50
CA THR A 135 5.63 25.67 3.18
C THR A 135 4.71 25.31 4.36
N VAL A 136 5.07 24.28 5.14
CA VAL A 136 4.33 23.87 6.34
C VAL A 136 4.48 24.91 7.47
N ALA A 137 5.68 25.49 7.64
CA ALA A 137 5.92 26.54 8.63
C ALA A 137 5.12 27.84 8.35
N LEU A 138 4.99 28.24 7.07
CA LEU A 138 4.13 29.37 6.68
C LEU A 138 2.63 29.03 6.73
N GLY A 139 2.26 27.76 6.49
CA GLY A 139 0.87 27.27 6.56
C GLY A 139 0.25 27.30 7.96
N PHE A 140 1.07 27.42 9.02
CA PHE A 140 0.58 27.57 10.40
C PHE A 140 -0.12 28.92 10.64
N PHE A 141 0.20 29.95 9.84
CA PHE A 141 -0.41 31.27 9.99
C PHE A 141 -1.66 31.49 9.13
N TRP A 142 -1.86 30.74 8.03
CA TRP A 142 -2.90 31.07 7.03
C TRP A 142 -3.67 29.88 6.42
N GLY A 143 -3.37 28.62 6.78
CA GLY A 143 -4.09 27.44 6.30
C GLY A 143 -3.73 27.01 4.87
N LEU A 144 -3.50 25.71 4.67
CA LEU A 144 -3.02 25.15 3.40
C LEU A 144 -3.99 25.26 2.21
N ARG A 145 -5.28 25.55 2.45
CA ARG A 145 -6.29 25.62 1.37
C ARG A 145 -6.06 26.81 0.43
N ASN A 146 -5.49 27.91 0.93
CA ASN A 146 -5.30 29.12 0.14
C ASN A 146 -3.96 29.17 -0.59
N TYR A 147 -3.04 28.23 -0.34
CA TYR A 147 -1.71 28.21 -0.97
C TYR A 147 -1.64 27.30 -2.21
N LEU A 148 -2.58 26.37 -2.33
CA LEU A 148 -2.64 25.40 -3.45
C LEU A 148 -3.61 25.83 -4.56
N VAL A 149 -4.29 26.97 -4.37
CA VAL A 149 -5.22 27.57 -5.34
C VAL A 149 -4.82 29.03 -5.52
N GLU A 150 -3.64 29.25 -6.10
CA GLU A 150 -3.25 30.47 -6.83
C GLU A 150 -2.10 30.15 -7.79
#